data_AF-A0A2H0D0Z4-F1
#
_entry.id   AF-A0A2H0D0Z4-F1
#
_cell.length_a   1.000
_cell.length_b   1.000
_cell.length_c   1.000
_cell.angle_alpha   90.00
_cell.angle_beta   90.00
_cell.angle_gamma   90.00
#
_symmetry.space_group_name_H-M   'P 1'
#
loop_
_entity.id
_entity.type
_entity.pdbx_description
1 polymer ?
#
loop_
_entity_poly.entity_id
_entity_poly.type
_entity_poly.pdbx_seq_one_letter_code
_entity_poly.pdbx_strand_id
1 'polypeptide(L)'
;MPANKKQKTKVATQQYIDIAEIHDNTVILKDNTLVAVLLVSSINFALKSEEEQNAIIQGYISFINSLGFTIQIVIQSRRLNIDNYLEQLKIKEREQTNELLK
;
A
#
# COMPACT_ATOMS: atom_id res chain seq x y z
N MET A 1 10.53 35.07 -41.78
CA MET A 1 11.21 34.15 -40.83
C MET A 1 10.24 33.86 -39.69
N PRO A 2 9.81 32.61 -39.42
CA PRO A 2 8.90 32.34 -38.32
C PRO A 2 9.67 32.16 -37.01
N ALA A 3 9.17 32.77 -35.94
CA ALA A 3 9.71 32.70 -34.60
C ALA A 3 9.49 31.29 -33.99
N ASN A 4 10.57 30.67 -33.52
CA ASN A 4 10.57 29.37 -32.88
C ASN A 4 9.94 29.47 -31.47
N LYS A 5 8.70 28.99 -31.30
CA LYS A 5 8.03 28.87 -29.99
C LYS A 5 8.75 27.80 -29.18
N LYS A 6 9.62 28.21 -28.25
CA LYS A 6 10.19 27.32 -27.23
C LYS A 6 9.04 26.65 -26.44
N GLN A 7 8.89 25.34 -26.61
CA GLN A 7 7.97 24.54 -25.80
C GLN A 7 8.37 24.68 -24.32
N LYS A 8 7.43 25.08 -23.47
CA LYS A 8 7.63 25.06 -22.01
C LYS A 8 7.78 23.60 -21.59
N THR A 9 8.99 23.19 -21.25
CA THR A 9 9.29 21.89 -20.67
C THR A 9 8.40 21.71 -19.44
N LYS A 10 7.50 20.72 -19.46
CA LYS A 10 6.66 20.40 -18.30
C LYS A 10 7.60 20.00 -17.16
N VAL A 11 7.53 20.73 -16.06
CA VAL A 11 8.21 20.37 -14.82
C VAL A 11 7.68 19.00 -14.37
N ALA A 12 8.57 18.05 -14.14
CA ALA A 12 8.19 16.74 -13.62
C ALA A 12 7.65 16.90 -12.19
N THR A 13 6.53 16.23 -11.88
CA THR A 13 5.90 16.28 -10.54
C THR A 13 6.87 15.89 -9.42
N GLN A 14 7.88 15.07 -9.75
CA GLN A 14 8.96 14.69 -8.83
C GLN A 14 9.72 15.89 -8.24
N GLN A 15 9.80 17.03 -8.93
CA GLN A 15 10.45 18.24 -8.40
C GLN A 15 9.74 18.81 -7.17
N TYR A 16 8.45 18.51 -6.99
CA TYR A 16 7.66 18.91 -5.82
C TYR A 16 7.72 17.90 -4.66
N ILE A 17 8.46 16.80 -4.83
CA ILE A 17 8.67 15.80 -3.78
C ILE A 17 10.01 16.09 -3.11
N ASP A 18 10.03 16.15 -1.79
CA ASP A 18 11.21 16.53 -1.00
C ASP A 18 12.13 15.36 -0.62
N ILE A 19 12.28 14.40 -1.53
CA ILE A 19 13.22 13.29 -1.38
C ILE A 19 14.56 13.68 -1.99
N ALA A 20 15.64 13.53 -1.22
CA ALA A 20 17.01 13.67 -1.70
C ALA A 20 17.51 12.36 -2.30
N GLU A 21 17.48 11.28 -1.53
CA GLU A 21 17.91 9.95 -1.97
C GLU A 21 17.27 8.82 -1.14
N ILE A 22 17.49 7.57 -1.58
CA ILE A 22 17.09 6.37 -0.85
C ILE A 22 18.35 5.53 -0.67
N HIS A 23 18.71 5.25 0.57
CA HIS A 23 19.91 4.50 0.94
C HIS A 23 19.58 3.52 2.07
N ASP A 24 20.02 2.26 1.97
CA ASP A 24 19.82 1.22 3.00
C ASP A 24 18.39 1.15 3.57
N ASN A 25 17.39 1.10 2.69
CA ASN A 25 15.96 1.06 3.03
C ASN A 25 15.43 2.29 3.82
N THR A 26 16.18 3.39 3.80
CA THR A 26 15.82 4.66 4.44
C THR A 26 15.68 5.73 3.37
N VAL A 27 14.61 6.50 3.43
CA VAL A 27 14.39 7.67 2.57
C VAL A 27 15.01 8.88 3.27
N ILE A 28 15.90 9.59 2.57
CA ILE A 28 16.54 10.81 3.05
C ILE A 28 15.85 11.98 2.35
N LEU A 29 15.27 12.90 3.13
CA LEU A 29 14.66 14.12 2.60
C LEU A 29 15.71 15.21 2.37
N LYS A 30 15.37 16.24 1.58
CA LYS A 30 16.29 17.35 1.25
C LYS A 30 16.77 18.16 2.46
N ASP A 31 16.06 18.09 3.58
CA ASP A 31 16.40 18.70 4.87
C ASP A 31 17.21 17.77 5.80
N ASN A 32 17.65 16.60 5.30
CA ASN A 32 18.28 15.50 6.04
C ASN A 32 17.36 14.74 7.00
N THR A 33 16.04 14.93 6.94
CA THR A 33 15.09 14.07 7.67
C THR A 33 15.18 12.64 7.15
N LEU A 34 15.25 11.68 8.07
CA LEU A 34 15.24 10.25 7.76
C LEU A 34 13.81 9.69 7.90
N VAL A 35 13.35 8.98 6.88
CA VAL A 35 12.02 8.37 6.84
C VAL A 35 12.15 6.87 6.56
N ALA A 36 11.60 6.07 7.46
CA ALA A 36 11.45 4.62 7.28
C ALA A 36 10.01 4.30 6.85
N VAL A 37 9.86 3.37 5.92
CA VAL A 37 8.54 2.87 5.49
C VAL A 37 8.38 1.43 5.98
N LEU A 38 7.36 1.19 6.79
CA LEU A 38 7.04 -0.13 7.32
C LEU A 38 5.82 -0.70 6.59
N LEU A 39 5.99 -1.86 5.96
CA LEU A 39 4.89 -2.64 5.45
C LEU A 39 4.48 -3.68 6.50
N VAL A 40 3.20 -3.69 6.87
CA VAL A 40 2.65 -4.64 7.83
C VAL A 40 1.56 -5.49 7.18
N SER A 41 1.50 -6.76 7.55
CA SER A 41 0.45 -7.68 7.11
C SER A 41 -0.77 -7.60 8.02
N SER A 42 -1.96 -7.72 7.45
CA SER A 42 -3.20 -7.91 8.20
C SER A 42 -3.25 -9.29 8.86
N ILE A 43 -4.00 -9.38 9.96
CA ILE A 43 -4.36 -10.65 10.59
C ILE A 43 -5.85 -10.95 10.38
N ASN A 44 -6.24 -12.22 10.33
CA ASN A 44 -7.64 -12.64 10.27
C ASN A 44 -8.31 -12.47 11.64
N PHE A 45 -8.53 -11.22 12.05
CA PHE A 45 -9.01 -10.86 13.39
C PHE A 45 -10.35 -11.55 13.75
N ALA A 46 -11.28 -11.63 12.79
CA ALA A 46 -12.58 -12.26 13.00
C ALA A 46 -12.53 -13.78 13.25
N LEU A 47 -11.42 -14.45 12.91
CA LEU A 47 -11.25 -15.89 13.14
C LEU A 47 -10.60 -16.21 14.50
N LYS A 48 -10.27 -15.18 15.29
CA LYS A 48 -9.65 -15.32 16.61
C LYS A 48 -10.68 -15.57 17.70
N SER A 49 -10.30 -16.24 18.78
CA SER A 49 -11.16 -16.35 19.97
C SER A 49 -11.44 -14.98 20.59
N GLU A 50 -12.50 -14.83 21.37
CA GLU A 50 -12.79 -13.55 22.05
C GLU A 50 -11.63 -13.09 22.94
N GLU A 51 -10.97 -14.02 23.63
CA GLU A 51 -9.81 -13.72 24.47
C GLU A 51 -8.64 -13.20 23.64
N GLU A 52 -8.33 -13.85 22.51
CA GLU A 52 -7.29 -13.39 21.58
C GLU A 52 -7.64 -12.02 20.98
N GLN A 53 -8.89 -11.81 20.58
CA GLN A 53 -9.36 -10.53 20.03
C GLN A 53 -9.16 -9.41 21.05
N ASN A 54 -9.56 -9.64 22.31
CA ASN A 54 -9.38 -8.67 23.39
C ASN A 54 -7.90 -8.38 23.65
N ALA A 55 -7.04 -9.41 23.69
CA ALA A 55 -5.60 -9.22 23.85
C ALA A 55 -4.99 -8.39 22.73
N ILE A 56 -5.37 -8.63 21.47
CA ILE A 56 -4.93 -7.85 20.30
C ILE A 56 -5.38 -6.39 20.42
N ILE A 57 -6.63 -6.14 20.81
CA ILE A 57 -7.15 -4.78 21.01
C ILE A 57 -6.35 -4.05 22.09
N GLN A 58 -6.10 -4.69 23.24
CA GLN A 58 -5.34 -4.07 24.32
C GLN A 58 -3.89 -3.79 23.93
N GLY A 59 -3.27 -4.70 23.17
CA GLY A 59 -1.94 -4.48 22.59
C GLY A 59 -1.90 -3.29 21.64
N TYR A 60 -2.91 -3.16 20.77
CA TYR A 60 -3.02 -2.03 19.84
C TYR A 60 -3.22 -0.69 20.57
N ILE A 61 -4.07 -0.65 21.60
CA ILE A 61 -4.26 0.54 22.45
C ILE A 61 -2.95 0.93 23.11
N SER A 62 -2.22 -0.04 23.67
CA SER A 62 -0.95 0.18 24.34
C SER A 62 0.12 0.71 23.38
N PHE A 63 0.15 0.19 22.15
CA PHE A 63 1.02 0.68 21.08
C PHE A 63 0.73 2.14 20.73
N ILE A 64 -0.54 2.51 20.49
CA ILE A 64 -0.90 3.89 20.16
C ILE A 64 -0.56 4.83 21.32
N ASN A 65 -0.84 4.43 22.56
CA ASN A 65 -0.52 5.21 23.76
C ASN A 65 0.98 5.38 23.99
N SER A 66 1.82 4.51 23.42
CA SER A 66 3.28 4.62 23.51
C SER A 66 3.87 5.70 22.58
N LEU A 67 3.10 6.23 21.64
CA LEU A 67 3.58 7.21 20.66
C LEU A 67 3.63 8.60 21.29
N GLY A 68 4.84 9.12 21.47
CA GLY A 68 5.10 10.46 22.05
C GLY A 68 5.07 11.62 21.05
N PHE A 69 4.56 11.41 19.83
CA PHE A 69 4.58 12.39 18.74
C PHE A 69 3.27 12.39 17.95
N THR A 70 3.02 13.46 17.20
CA THR A 70 1.81 13.58 16.38
C THR A 70 1.83 12.56 15.24
N ILE A 71 0.74 11.83 15.09
CA ILE A 71 0.55 10.86 14.01
C ILE A 71 -0.52 11.31 13.03
N GLN A 72 -0.40 10.88 11.78
CA GLN A 72 -1.43 11.01 10.76
C GLN A 72 -1.94 9.62 10.38
N ILE A 73 -3.24 9.41 10.51
CA ILE A 73 -3.89 8.16 10.10
C ILE A 73 -4.67 8.43 8.82
N VAL A 74 -4.31 7.74 7.73
CA VAL A 74 -5.01 7.83 6.45
C VAL A 74 -5.68 6.50 6.16
N ILE A 75 -7.00 6.51 6.05
CA ILE A 75 -7.80 5.33 5.71
C ILE A 75 -8.32 5.53 4.28
N GLN A 76 -7.95 4.61 3.39
CA GLN A 76 -8.44 4.60 2.02
C GLN A 76 -9.24 3.32 1.76
N SER A 77 -10.54 3.47 1.51
CA SER A 77 -11.33 2.35 1.00
C SER A 77 -11.01 2.14 -0.47
N ARG A 78 -10.62 0.91 -0.82
CA ARG A 78 -10.41 0.47 -2.20
C ARG A 78 -11.39 -0.64 -2.50
N ARG A 79 -12.03 -0.60 -3.67
CA ARG A 79 -12.81 -1.74 -4.14
C ARG A 79 -11.84 -2.89 -4.37
N LEU A 80 -12.19 -4.07 -3.86
CA LEU A 80 -11.42 -5.28 -4.14
C LEU A 80 -11.47 -5.54 -5.64
N ASN A 81 -10.32 -5.50 -6.31
CA ASN A 81 -10.22 -5.93 -7.70
C ASN A 81 -10.09 -7.46 -7.71
N ILE A 82 -11.15 -8.13 -8.18
CA ILE A 82 -11.19 -9.59 -8.34
C ILE A 82 -11.02 -10.03 -9.81
N ASP A 83 -10.74 -9.10 -10.73
CA ASP A 83 -10.69 -9.40 -12.17
C ASP A 83 -9.66 -10.49 -12.48
N ASN A 84 -8.47 -10.40 -11.86
CA ASN A 84 -7.42 -11.41 -12.01
C ASN A 84 -7.89 -12.78 -11.48
N TYR A 85 -8.57 -12.81 -10.33
CA TYR A 85 -9.12 -14.06 -9.79
C TYR A 85 -10.18 -14.66 -10.72
N LEU A 86 -11.06 -13.83 -11.30
CA LEU A 86 -12.06 -14.26 -12.28
C LEU A 86 -11.41 -14.77 -13.58
N GLU A 87 -10.33 -14.14 -14.03
CA GLU A 87 -9.57 -14.58 -15.20
C GLU A 87 -8.91 -15.95 -14.95
N GLN A 88 -8.29 -16.14 -13.78
CA GLN A 88 -7.75 -17.44 -13.38
C GLN A 88 -8.83 -18.53 -13.34
N LEU A 89 -10.04 -18.22 -12.85
CA LEU A 89 -11.15 -19.16 -12.85
C LEU A 89 -11.59 -19.55 -14.27
N LYS A 90 -11.66 -18.59 -15.21
CA LYS A 90 -11.99 -18.88 -16.62
C LYS A 90 -10.94 -19.74 -17.31
N ILE A 91 -9.67 -19.54 -16.99
CA ILE A 91 -8.59 -20.39 -17.51
C ILE A 91 -8.78 -21.82 -17.00
N LYS A 92 -8.96 -21.98 -15.68
CA LYS A 92 -9.20 -23.29 -15.06
C LYS A 92 -10.46 -23.98 -15.61
N GLU A 93 -11.55 -23.24 -15.82
CA GLU A 93 -12.78 -23.76 -16.43
C GLU A 93 -12.51 -24.40 -17.81
N ARG A 94 -11.68 -23.76 -18.64
CA ARG A 94 -11.34 -24.26 -19.98
C ARG A 94 -10.39 -25.46 -19.95
N GLU A 95 -9.47 -25.49 -19.00
CA GLU A 95 -8.52 -26.60 -18.82
C GLU A 95 -9.19 -27.84 -18.22
N GLN A 96 -10.30 -27.67 -17.52
CA GLN A 96 -11.03 -28.73 -16.86
C GLN A 96 -11.96 -29.47 -17.82
N THR A 97 -11.37 -30.26 -18.74
CA THR A 97 -12.12 -31.23 -19.56
C THR A 97 -12.50 -32.44 -18.71
N ASN A 98 -13.66 -32.40 -18.04
CA ASN A 98 -14.20 -33.51 -17.28
C ASN A 98 -15.31 -34.22 -18.07
N GLU A 99 -15.11 -35.49 -18.43
CA GLU A 99 -16.11 -36.30 -19.15
C GLU A 99 -17.38 -36.60 -18.33
N LEU A 100 -17.33 -36.41 -17.00
CA LEU A 100 -18.44 -36.66 -16.07
C LEU A 100 -19.31 -35.42 -15.79
N LEU A 101 -18.98 -34.25 -16.36
CA LEU A 101 -19.78 -33.01 -16.26
C LEU A 101 -20.69 -32.80 -17.49
N LYS A 102 -21.04 -33.88 -18.21
CA LYS A 102 -22.10 -33.89 -19.23
C LYS A 102 -23.43 -34.34 -18.64
#